data_AF-A0A1Y3XU57-F1
#
_entry.id   AF-A0A1Y3XU57-F1
#
_cell.length_a   1.000
_cell.length_b   1.000
_cell.length_c   1.000
_cell.angle_alpha   90.00
_cell.angle_beta   90.00
_cell.angle_gamma   90.00
#
_symmetry.space_group_name_H-M   'P 1'
#
loop_
_entity.id
_entity.type
_entity.pdbx_description
1 polymer ?
#
loop_
_entity_poly.entity_id
_entity_poly.type
_entity_poly.pdbx_seq_one_letter_code
_entity_poly.pdbx_strand_id
1 'polypeptide(L)'
;MEAMEPAWLQAIHPRTATAKEGSVKGAFQYNGGHGLTTFFVNVELAEPLRQQLAGQGLDPVDTVAFCQQAEGGWIAAFADEAMTKKVEFSLEEGQMQALMEANGIRLMHV
;
A
#
# COMPACT_ATOMS: atom_id res chain seq x y z
N MET A 1 -24.77 9.11 -0.60
CA MET A 1 -23.56 9.96 -0.61
C MET A 1 -22.41 8.98 -0.73
N GLU A 2 -21.87 8.78 -1.92
CA GLU A 2 -20.68 7.93 -2.09
C GLU A 2 -19.55 8.58 -1.30
N ALA A 3 -18.94 7.83 -0.37
CA ALA A 3 -17.75 8.31 0.32
C ALA A 3 -16.68 8.51 -0.75
N MET A 4 -16.39 9.77 -1.07
CA MET A 4 -15.32 10.09 -2.02
C MET A 4 -14.03 9.47 -1.50
N GLU A 5 -13.45 8.60 -2.31
CA GLU A 5 -12.14 8.01 -2.08
C GLU A 5 -11.13 9.09 -1.68
N PRO A 6 -10.29 8.86 -0.65
CA PRO A 6 -9.23 9.80 -0.28
C PRO A 6 -8.40 10.19 -1.50
N ALA A 7 -8.28 11.49 -1.77
CA ALA A 7 -7.62 12.02 -2.96
C ALA A 7 -6.17 11.50 -3.15
N TRP A 8 -5.51 11.11 -2.06
CA TRP A 8 -4.15 10.57 -2.09
C TRP A 8 -4.06 9.19 -2.75
N LEU A 9 -5.09 8.33 -2.61
CA LEU A 9 -5.11 7.00 -3.23
C LEU A 9 -5.18 7.07 -4.75
N GLN A 10 -5.99 7.99 -5.27
CA GLN A 10 -6.08 8.24 -6.71
C GLN A 10 -4.79 8.85 -7.28
N ALA A 11 -4.09 9.68 -6.49
CA ALA A 11 -2.87 10.36 -6.91
C ALA A 11 -1.69 9.41 -7.13
N ILE A 12 -1.65 8.28 -6.42
CA ILE A 12 -0.52 7.34 -6.45
C ILE A 12 -0.90 5.97 -7.01
N HIS A 13 -1.97 5.85 -7.79
CA HIS A 13 -2.40 4.55 -8.33
C HIS A 13 -1.36 3.96 -9.31
N PRO A 14 -0.82 2.76 -9.05
CA PRO A 14 0.17 2.09 -9.90
C PRO A 14 -0.48 1.48 -11.16
N ARG A 15 -0.92 2.34 -12.10
CA ARG A 15 -1.63 1.92 -13.33
C ARG A 15 -0.82 1.00 -14.25
N THR A 16 0.51 0.98 -14.13
CA THR A 16 1.42 0.28 -15.06
C THR A 16 2.28 -0.80 -14.43
N ALA A 17 2.20 -1.01 -13.10
CA ALA A 17 2.97 -2.07 -12.46
C ALA A 17 2.32 -3.43 -12.73
N THR A 18 3.10 -4.46 -13.06
CA THR A 18 2.64 -5.84 -13.12
C THR A 18 3.04 -6.54 -11.82
N ALA A 19 2.04 -6.95 -11.04
CA ALA A 19 2.25 -7.81 -9.89
C ALA A 19 2.78 -9.17 -10.36
N LYS A 20 3.76 -9.72 -9.64
CA LYS A 20 4.21 -11.11 -9.82
C LYS A 20 3.28 -12.05 -9.04
N GLU A 21 3.24 -13.32 -9.44
CA GLU A 21 2.49 -14.36 -8.72
C GLU A 21 2.84 -14.35 -7.22
N GLY A 22 1.83 -14.17 -6.36
CA GLY A 22 2.00 -14.07 -4.90
C GLY A 22 2.34 -12.67 -4.35
N SER A 23 2.39 -11.64 -5.19
CA SER A 23 2.60 -10.23 -4.81
C SER A 23 1.46 -9.33 -5.29
N VAL A 24 1.36 -8.13 -4.71
CA VAL A 24 0.41 -7.08 -5.12
C VAL A 24 1.16 -5.86 -5.64
N LYS A 25 0.49 -5.02 -6.43
CA LYS A 25 1.03 -3.73 -6.84
C LYS A 25 1.08 -2.82 -5.61
N GLY A 26 2.15 -2.05 -5.45
CA GLY A 26 2.37 -1.16 -4.32
C GLY A 26 2.64 0.26 -4.76
N ALA A 27 2.07 1.24 -4.05
CA ALA A 27 2.41 2.65 -4.18
C ALA A 27 2.75 3.24 -2.81
N PHE A 28 3.97 3.76 -2.70
CA PHE A 28 4.52 4.28 -1.46
C PHE A 28 4.79 5.77 -1.63
N GLN A 29 4.23 6.58 -0.75
CA GLN A 29 4.45 8.01 -0.71
C GLN A 29 5.12 8.40 0.60
N TYR A 30 6.29 9.00 0.49
CA TYR A 30 7.13 9.39 1.63
C TYR A 30 7.42 10.89 1.57
N ASN A 31 7.44 11.56 2.71
CA ASN A 31 7.81 12.98 2.81
C ASN A 31 9.21 13.12 3.42
N GLY A 32 10.21 13.27 2.57
CA GLY A 32 11.62 13.46 2.98
C GLY A 32 12.00 14.88 3.37
N GLY A 33 11.04 15.75 3.68
CA GLY A 33 11.30 17.16 4.01
C GLY A 33 11.52 18.08 2.81
N HIS A 34 11.51 17.54 1.58
CA HIS A 34 11.62 18.30 0.33
C HIS A 34 10.38 18.19 -0.58
N GLY A 35 9.32 17.54 -0.08
CA GLY A 35 8.11 17.23 -0.85
C GLY A 35 7.75 15.74 -0.76
N LEU A 36 6.58 15.39 -1.30
CA LEU A 36 6.10 14.02 -1.36
C LEU A 36 6.75 13.31 -2.55
N THR A 37 7.45 12.22 -2.27
CA THR A 37 8.03 11.34 -3.29
C THR A 37 7.21 10.05 -3.36
N THR A 38 6.80 9.67 -4.58
CA THR A 38 6.03 8.44 -4.82
C THR A 38 6.88 7.39 -5.53
N PHE A 39 6.84 6.15 -5.03
CA PHE A 39 7.49 4.99 -5.62
C PHE A 39 6.48 3.87 -5.87
N PHE A 40 6.66 3.16 -6.96
CA PHE A 40 5.85 1.99 -7.31
C PHE A 40 6.67 0.72 -7.14
N VAL A 41 6.15 -0.25 -6.40
CA VAL A 41 6.85 -1.49 -6.04
C VAL A 41 5.92 -2.68 -6.19
N ASN A 42 6.47 -3.89 -6.18
CA ASN A 42 5.69 -5.09 -5.91
C ASN A 42 5.82 -5.43 -4.44
N VAL A 43 4.70 -5.66 -3.77
CA VAL A 43 4.64 -5.98 -2.34
C VAL A 43 4.27 -7.44 -2.22
N GLU A 44 5.20 -8.25 -1.71
CA GLU A 44 4.83 -9.59 -1.27
C GLU A 44 3.92 -9.44 -0.04
N LEU A 45 2.86 -10.24 0.04
CA LEU A 45 1.98 -10.23 1.20
C LEU A 45 2.20 -11.49 2.01
N ALA A 46 2.50 -11.32 3.30
CA ALA A 46 2.55 -12.43 4.23
C ALA A 46 1.19 -13.14 4.31
N GLU A 47 1.21 -14.47 4.50
CA GLU A 47 0.01 -15.31 4.51
C GLU A 47 -1.12 -14.82 5.45
N PRO A 48 -0.85 -14.38 6.70
CA PRO A 48 -1.90 -13.88 7.58
C PRO A 48 -2.61 -12.64 7.01
N LEU A 49 -1.86 -11.73 6.39
CA LEU A 49 -2.41 -10.53 5.78
C LEU A 49 -3.20 -10.87 4.51
N ARG A 50 -2.72 -11.82 3.70
CA ARG A 50 -3.46 -12.32 2.53
C ARG A 50 -4.82 -12.89 2.92
N GLN A 51 -4.86 -13.72 3.95
CA GLN A 51 -6.11 -14.34 4.42
C GLN A 51 -7.07 -13.29 4.98
N GLN A 52 -6.55 -12.28 5.70
CA GLN A 52 -7.37 -11.17 6.19
C GLN A 52 -7.98 -10.36 5.03
N LEU A 53 -7.19 -10.01 4.01
CA LEU A 53 -7.67 -9.26 2.85
C LEU A 53 -8.70 -10.08 2.05
N ALA A 54 -8.43 -11.37 1.82
CA ALA A 54 -9.37 -12.29 1.18
C ALA A 54 -10.69 -12.39 1.97
N GLY A 55 -10.62 -12.43 3.31
CA GLY A 55 -11.80 -12.41 4.19
C GLY A 55 -12.63 -11.12 4.09
N GLN A 56 -12.03 -10.02 3.64
CA GLN A 56 -12.71 -8.76 3.32
C GLN A 56 -13.10 -8.65 1.84
N GLY A 57 -12.90 -9.72 1.06
CA GLY A 57 -13.26 -9.81 -0.35
C GLY A 57 -12.34 -9.01 -1.27
N LEU A 58 -11.09 -8.81 -0.86
CA LEU A 58 -10.00 -8.32 -1.70
C LEU A 58 -9.18 -9.52 -2.20
N ASP A 59 -9.22 -9.78 -3.50
CA ASP A 59 -8.39 -10.80 -4.14
C ASP A 59 -6.97 -10.26 -4.31
N PRO A 60 -5.92 -10.96 -3.84
CA PRO A 60 -4.54 -10.55 -4.06
C PRO A 60 -4.20 -10.22 -5.53
N VAL A 61 -4.83 -10.86 -6.51
CA VAL A 61 -4.56 -10.59 -7.93
C VAL A 61 -4.97 -9.17 -8.33
N ASP A 62 -6.07 -8.69 -7.77
CA ASP A 62 -6.65 -7.38 -8.07
C ASP A 62 -6.39 -6.35 -6.97
N THR A 63 -5.65 -6.73 -5.93
CA THR A 63 -5.34 -5.85 -4.79
C THR A 63 -4.16 -4.96 -5.11
N VAL A 64 -4.26 -3.72 -4.69
CA VAL A 64 -3.22 -2.71 -4.72
C VAL A 64 -2.98 -2.22 -3.31
N ALA A 65 -1.72 -2.27 -2.88
CA ALA A 65 -1.24 -1.72 -1.64
C ALA A 65 -0.84 -0.25 -1.83
N PHE A 66 -1.23 0.57 -0.88
CA PHE A 66 -0.94 1.99 -0.79
C PHE A 66 -0.32 2.24 0.58
N CYS A 67 0.72 3.05 0.63
CA CYS A 67 1.33 3.46 1.89
C CYS A 67 1.71 4.93 1.81
N GLN A 68 1.31 5.73 2.78
CA GLN A 68 1.64 7.14 2.87
C GLN A 68 2.18 7.46 4.26
N GLN A 69 3.26 8.23 4.33
CA GLN A 69 3.70 8.82 5.58
C GLN A 69 2.75 9.95 6.00
N ALA A 70 2.23 9.88 7.22
CA ALA A 70 1.33 10.86 7.81
C ALA A 70 1.93 11.45 9.10
N GLU A 71 1.36 12.55 9.61
CA GLU A 71 1.75 13.07 10.92
C GLU A 71 1.48 12.02 12.00
N GLY A 72 2.55 11.51 12.63
CA GLY A 72 2.49 10.50 13.68
C GLY A 72 2.67 9.05 13.22
N GLY A 73 2.96 8.79 11.94
CA GLY A 73 3.28 7.44 11.47
C GLY A 73 3.04 7.22 9.99
N TRP A 74 2.47 6.06 9.67
CA TRP A 74 2.17 5.62 8.32
C TRP A 74 0.72 5.18 8.20
N ILE A 75 0.12 5.43 7.05
CA ILE A 75 -1.18 4.93 6.68
C ILE A 75 -0.96 3.95 5.54
N ALA A 76 -1.36 2.69 5.75
CA ALA A 76 -1.40 1.69 4.69
C ALA A 76 -2.85 1.44 4.28
N ALA A 77 -3.13 1.33 3.00
CA ALA A 77 -4.43 0.93 2.49
C ALA A 77 -4.26 -0.19 1.46
N PHE A 78 -5.19 -1.13 1.44
CA PHE A 78 -5.29 -2.15 0.42
C PHE A 78 -6.64 -2.00 -0.24
N ALA A 79 -6.65 -1.80 -1.55
CA ALA A 79 -7.87 -1.63 -2.31
C ALA A 79 -7.86 -2.52 -3.55
N ASP A 80 -9.02 -2.82 -4.11
CA ASP A 80 -9.09 -3.43 -5.43
C ASP A 80 -8.70 -2.40 -6.51
N GLU A 81 -8.33 -2.85 -7.72
CA GLU A 81 -7.92 -1.93 -8.79
C GLU A 81 -9.00 -0.90 -9.14
N ALA A 82 -10.28 -1.32 -9.02
CA ALA A 82 -11.45 -0.50 -9.28
C ALA A 82 -11.78 0.49 -8.15
N MET A 83 -11.07 0.43 -7.01
CA MET A 83 -11.31 1.29 -5.85
C MET A 83 -12.75 1.22 -5.31
N THR A 84 -13.34 0.04 -5.39
CA THR A 84 -14.70 -0.24 -4.88
C THR A 84 -14.67 -0.81 -3.47
N LYS A 85 -13.55 -1.42 -3.07
CA LYS A 85 -13.33 -1.98 -1.73
C LYS A 85 -11.96 -1.55 -1.23
N LYS A 86 -11.89 -1.26 0.07
CA LYS A 86 -10.65 -0.83 0.71
C LYS A 86 -10.59 -1.24 2.18
N VAL A 87 -9.39 -1.56 2.62
CA VAL A 87 -9.02 -1.77 4.02
C VAL A 87 -7.88 -0.83 4.38
N GLU A 88 -8.03 -0.04 5.43
CA GLU A 88 -7.03 0.93 5.89
C GLU A 88 -6.44 0.52 7.25
N PHE A 89 -5.15 0.78 7.42
CA PHE A 89 -4.38 0.51 8.61
C PHE A 89 -3.58 1.75 8.99
N SER A 90 -3.64 2.14 10.25
CA SER A 90 -2.69 3.09 10.82
C SER A 90 -1.53 2.29 11.42
N LEU A 91 -0.33 2.55 10.94
CA LEU A 91 0.89 1.87 11.32
C LEU A 91 1.84 2.87 11.98
N GLU A 92 2.41 2.48 13.11
CA GLU A 92 3.56 3.19 13.67
C GLU A 92 4.80 2.99 12.78
N GLU A 93 5.80 3.85 12.93
CA GLU A 93 7.03 3.79 12.14
C GLU A 93 7.73 2.42 12.23
N GLY A 94 7.82 1.82 13.42
CA GLY A 94 8.40 0.50 13.60
C GLY A 94 7.59 -0.64 12.95
N GLN A 95 6.27 -0.50 12.89
CA GLN A 95 5.39 -1.48 12.21
C GLN A 95 5.53 -1.37 10.69
N MET A 96 5.66 -0.15 10.18
CA MET A 96 5.93 0.09 8.78
C MET A 96 7.29 -0.47 8.37
N GLN A 97 8.32 -0.24 9.17
CA GLN A 97 9.65 -0.76 8.91
C GLN A 97 9.67 -2.29 8.90
N ALA A 98 9.02 -2.94 9.87
CA ALA A 98 8.87 -4.40 9.89
C ALA A 98 8.12 -4.92 8.65
N LEU A 99 7.08 -4.20 8.21
CA LEU A 99 6.32 -4.53 7.00
C LEU A 99 7.17 -4.33 5.73
N MET A 100 8.02 -3.31 5.67
CA MET A 100 8.95 -3.12 4.56
C MET A 100 10.03 -4.22 4.53
N GLU A 101 10.63 -4.54 5.68
CA GLU A 101 11.67 -5.56 5.81
C GLU A 101 11.15 -6.97 5.49
N ALA A 102 9.97 -7.34 6.01
CA ALA A 102 9.35 -8.64 5.78
C ALA A 102 8.94 -8.87 4.31
N ASN A 103 8.61 -7.79 3.59
CA ASN A 103 8.14 -7.86 2.20
C ASN A 103 9.20 -7.45 1.17
N GLY A 104 10.48 -7.38 1.58
CA GLY A 104 11.61 -7.10 0.69
C GLY A 104 11.66 -5.67 0.13
N ILE A 105 10.85 -4.75 0.66
CA ILE A 105 10.80 -3.35 0.25
C ILE A 105 11.98 -2.63 0.91
N ARG A 106 13.12 -2.59 0.21
CA ARG A 106 14.26 -1.78 0.62
C ARG A 106 14.09 -0.36 0.06
N LEU A 107 13.67 0.58 0.90
CA LEU A 107 13.87 2.00 0.62
C LEU A 107 15.39 2.24 0.64
N MET A 108 16.02 2.29 -0.53
CA MET A 108 17.39 2.79 -0.60
C MET A 108 17.35 4.30 -0.35
N HIS A 109 17.86 4.72 0.80
CA HIS A 109 18.26 6.10 1.04
C HIS A 109 19.34 6.43 -0.01
N VAL A 110 19.10 7.43 -0.86
CA VAL A 110 20.14 8.02 -1.71
C VAL A 110 20.58 9.32 -1.07
#